data_AF-A0A0G1PUJ8-F1
#
_entry.id   AF-A0A0G1PUJ8-F1
#
_cell.length_a   1.000
_cell.length_b   1.000
_cell.length_c   1.000
_cell.angle_alpha   90.00
_cell.angle_beta   90.00
_cell.angle_gamma   90.00
#
_symmetry.space_group_name_H-M   'P 1'
#
loop_
_entity.id
_entity.type
_entity.pdbx_description
1 polymer ?
#
loop_
_entity_poly.entity_id
_entity_poly.type
_entity_poly.pdbx_seq_one_letter_code
_entity_poly.pdbx_strand_id
1 'polypeptide(L)'
;FFVSMPEVERIYAHGPTKSAVKLKSGIDVDLRVVPPESFGAAMQYFTGSKDHNIALREIAIKKGWKLNEYGIFKGKKQIAGKTEEEVYKKLGLNYIEPEMRENLGEIQLAQKGNLPKLIGYNDLKGDLQIQTDWTDGANSIEEMAEEAKKLGLEYIAITDHTKSLAMTGGSDEKKLLRQMAAIDKLNSKIKNQKSKFRILKGAEVNILKNGSLDIADDVLAKLDVVGAAVHSHFNLPRTEQTKRIIRAMENPNVDILFHPTGRIIQRRAAYDLDIDEIIKAAKRTGTILEIDAYPDRLDIKDEYVKKCVEQGVKLAIDSDAHSVVHIHYLEYGIAQARRGWAKKSDIINAKPLKEFLKLLKNPPAW
;
A
#
# COMPACT_ATOMS: atom_id res chain seq x y z
N PHE A 1 12.50 -16.87 30.79
CA PHE A 1 13.10 -15.88 29.88
C PHE A 1 12.04 -14.95 29.29
N PHE A 2 11.17 -15.39 28.36
CA PHE A 2 10.19 -14.50 27.72
C PHE A 2 9.32 -13.69 28.70
N VAL A 3 8.63 -14.36 29.63
CA VAL A 3 7.74 -13.69 30.61
C VAL A 3 8.48 -12.82 31.64
N SER A 4 9.81 -12.93 31.70
CA SER A 4 10.67 -12.15 32.61
C SER A 4 11.40 -11.01 31.89
N MET A 5 11.09 -10.75 30.62
CA MET A 5 11.68 -9.64 29.86
C MET A 5 11.22 -8.29 30.43
N PRO A 6 12.09 -7.25 30.42
CA PRO A 6 11.80 -5.96 31.05
C PRO A 6 10.63 -5.19 30.40
N GLU A 7 10.26 -5.53 29.17
CA GLU A 7 9.13 -4.97 28.44
C GLU A 7 7.78 -5.53 28.92
N VAL A 8 7.78 -6.66 29.63
CA VAL A 8 6.55 -7.28 30.13
C VAL A 8 6.01 -6.48 31.32
N GLU A 9 4.75 -6.08 31.21
CA GLU A 9 4.00 -5.40 32.28
C GLU A 9 3.14 -6.39 33.07
N ARG A 10 2.43 -7.29 32.37
CA ARG A 10 1.50 -8.25 32.99
C ARG A 10 1.56 -9.59 32.31
N ILE A 11 1.52 -10.67 33.09
CA ILE A 11 1.41 -12.04 32.60
C ILE A 11 -0.06 -12.46 32.67
N TYR A 12 -0.66 -12.83 31.53
CA TYR A 12 -2.02 -13.38 31.47
C TYR A 12 -2.04 -14.89 31.63
N ALA A 13 -1.09 -15.57 30.99
CA ALA A 13 -0.94 -17.01 31.08
C ALA A 13 0.54 -17.41 30.93
N HIS A 14 0.96 -18.43 31.67
CA HIS A 14 2.30 -18.98 31.60
C HIS A 14 2.27 -20.51 31.69
N GLY A 15 2.96 -21.16 30.77
CA GLY A 15 3.09 -22.60 30.70
C GLY A 15 4.31 -23.02 29.89
N PRO A 16 4.59 -24.33 29.81
CA PRO A 16 5.82 -24.85 29.22
C PRO A 16 5.95 -24.57 27.71
N THR A 17 4.84 -24.49 26.98
CA THR A 17 4.82 -24.30 25.52
C THR A 17 3.93 -23.15 25.04
N LYS A 18 3.24 -22.47 25.97
CA LYS A 18 2.39 -21.30 25.68
C LYS A 18 2.57 -20.26 26.78
N SER A 19 2.72 -19.00 26.39
CA SER A 19 2.62 -17.86 27.32
C SER A 19 1.88 -16.71 26.64
N ALA A 20 1.23 -15.87 27.43
CA ALA A 20 0.51 -14.68 26.96
C ALA A 20 0.79 -13.52 27.92
N VAL A 21 1.17 -12.36 27.41
CA VAL A 21 1.60 -11.19 28.19
C VAL A 21 1.08 -9.87 27.62
N LYS A 22 0.98 -8.86 28.49
CA LYS A 22 0.85 -7.44 28.13
C LYS A 22 2.23 -6.81 28.20
N LEU A 23 2.64 -6.09 27.16
CA LEU A 23 3.83 -5.25 27.17
C LEU A 23 3.52 -3.87 27.75
N LYS A 24 4.53 -3.20 28.29
CA LYS A 24 4.46 -1.80 28.75
C LYS A 24 4.04 -0.81 27.65
N SER A 25 4.20 -1.18 26.38
CA SER A 25 3.72 -0.42 25.22
C SER A 25 2.20 -0.53 25.03
N GLY A 26 1.51 -1.40 25.78
CA GLY A 26 0.10 -1.70 25.62
C GLY A 26 -0.21 -2.81 24.61
N ILE A 27 0.79 -3.45 24.00
CA ILE A 27 0.59 -4.54 23.04
C ILE A 27 0.39 -5.88 23.77
N ASP A 28 -0.61 -6.65 23.35
CA ASP A 28 -0.84 -8.03 23.78
C ASP A 28 -0.02 -9.01 22.92
N VAL A 29 0.72 -9.93 23.54
CA VAL A 29 1.61 -10.87 22.85
C VAL A 29 1.38 -12.31 23.31
N ASP A 30 1.15 -13.19 22.32
CA ASP A 30 1.09 -14.64 22.50
C ASP A 30 2.40 -15.29 22.02
N LEU A 31 2.98 -16.17 22.86
CA LEU A 31 4.15 -17.00 22.51
C LEU A 31 3.76 -18.48 22.43
N ARG A 32 4.23 -19.14 21.37
CA ARG A 32 4.12 -20.59 21.17
C ARG A 32 5.51 -21.19 20.97
N VAL A 33 5.78 -22.28 21.67
CA VAL A 33 7.02 -23.05 21.54
C VAL A 33 6.69 -24.43 21.01
N VAL A 34 7.38 -24.83 19.94
CA VAL A 34 7.24 -26.14 19.29
C VAL A 34 8.62 -26.77 19.09
N PRO A 35 8.70 -28.11 18.95
CA PRO A 35 9.94 -28.77 18.55
C PRO A 35 10.47 -28.26 17.19
N PRO A 36 11.79 -28.30 16.94
CA PRO A 36 12.38 -27.83 15.68
C PRO A 36 11.79 -28.49 14.42
N GLU A 37 11.43 -29.77 14.50
CA GLU A 37 10.80 -30.54 13.44
C GLU A 37 9.35 -30.12 13.13
N SER A 38 8.75 -29.27 13.98
CA SER A 38 7.39 -28.75 13.84
C SER A 38 7.35 -27.28 13.47
N PHE A 39 8.50 -26.60 13.36
CA PHE A 39 8.56 -25.15 13.19
C PHE A 39 7.80 -24.66 11.96
N GLY A 40 7.99 -25.29 10.80
CA GLY A 40 7.27 -24.95 9.58
C GLY A 40 5.75 -25.15 9.67
N ALA A 41 5.31 -26.23 10.30
CA ALA A 41 3.87 -26.46 10.51
C ALA A 41 3.26 -25.45 11.48
N ALA A 42 4.00 -25.07 12.54
CA ALA A 42 3.57 -24.06 13.48
C ALA A 42 3.50 -22.67 12.83
N MET A 43 4.50 -22.30 12.02
CA MET A 43 4.48 -21.05 11.25
C MET A 43 3.25 -21.00 10.35
N GLN A 44 3.02 -22.02 9.53
CA GLN A 44 1.82 -22.11 8.69
C GLN A 44 0.53 -21.96 9.53
N TYR A 45 0.43 -22.71 10.62
CA TYR A 45 -0.76 -22.74 11.48
C TYR A 45 -1.05 -21.40 12.17
N PHE A 46 -0.05 -20.77 12.77
CA PHE A 46 -0.22 -19.54 13.55
C PHE A 46 -0.20 -18.27 12.69
N THR A 47 0.33 -18.32 11.47
CA THR A 47 0.11 -17.27 10.46
C THR A 47 -1.33 -17.30 9.95
N GLY A 48 -1.90 -18.50 9.74
CA GLY A 48 -3.27 -18.64 9.26
C GLY A 48 -3.45 -18.15 7.83
N SER A 49 -4.61 -17.61 7.45
CA SER A 49 -5.81 -17.37 8.29
C SER A 49 -6.48 -18.66 8.79
N LYS A 50 -7.51 -18.53 9.64
CA LYS A 50 -8.34 -19.67 10.07
C LYS A 50 -8.93 -20.43 8.88
N ASP A 51 -9.44 -19.71 7.89
CA ASP A 51 -10.14 -20.31 6.75
C ASP A 51 -9.16 -20.99 5.80
N HIS A 52 -7.98 -20.38 5.60
CA HIS A 52 -6.86 -21.03 4.91
C HIS A 52 -6.46 -22.34 5.59
N ASN A 53 -6.32 -22.34 6.93
CA ASN A 53 -6.01 -23.52 7.72
C ASN A 53 -7.06 -24.63 7.58
N ILE A 54 -8.35 -24.28 7.55
CA ILE A 54 -9.44 -25.25 7.34
C ILE A 54 -9.28 -25.93 5.99
N ALA A 55 -9.10 -25.15 4.91
CA ALA A 55 -8.95 -25.68 3.56
C ALA A 55 -7.70 -26.58 3.41
N LEU A 56 -6.56 -26.22 4.01
CA LEU A 56 -5.38 -27.08 4.01
C LEU A 56 -5.61 -28.41 4.76
N ARG A 57 -6.33 -28.38 5.89
CA ARG A 57 -6.69 -29.59 6.62
C ARG A 57 -7.62 -30.50 5.81
N GLU A 58 -8.58 -29.95 5.08
CA GLU A 58 -9.44 -30.73 4.19
C GLU A 58 -8.64 -31.44 3.09
N ILE A 59 -7.63 -30.78 2.52
CA ILE A 59 -6.71 -31.40 1.55
C ILE A 59 -5.94 -32.56 2.19
N ALA A 60 -5.44 -32.38 3.42
CA ALA A 60 -4.75 -33.43 4.16
C ALA A 60 -5.68 -34.64 4.45
N ILE A 61 -6.91 -34.38 4.90
CA ILE A 61 -7.92 -35.40 5.20
C ILE A 61 -8.27 -36.22 3.96
N LYS A 62 -8.45 -35.58 2.80
CA LYS A 62 -8.69 -36.27 1.51
C LYS A 62 -7.55 -37.21 1.11
N LYS A 63 -6.34 -37.00 1.62
CA LYS A 63 -5.17 -37.86 1.42
C LYS A 63 -4.95 -38.89 2.55
N GLY A 64 -5.88 -38.96 3.52
CA GLY A 64 -5.78 -39.83 4.69
C GLY A 64 -4.73 -39.37 5.71
N TRP A 65 -4.44 -38.07 5.77
CA TRP A 65 -3.45 -37.47 6.68
C TRP A 65 -4.10 -36.53 7.68
N LYS A 66 -3.41 -36.27 8.79
CA LYS A 66 -3.75 -35.23 9.77
C LYS A 66 -2.77 -34.07 9.64
N LEU A 67 -3.26 -32.84 9.46
CA LEU A 67 -2.47 -31.61 9.56
C LEU A 67 -2.85 -30.87 10.85
N ASN A 68 -1.85 -30.51 11.65
CA ASN A 68 -1.98 -29.68 12.83
C ASN A 68 -0.72 -28.82 13.06
N GLU A 69 -0.66 -28.07 14.15
CA GLU A 69 0.45 -27.16 14.50
C GLU A 69 1.81 -27.85 14.67
N TYR A 70 1.83 -29.19 14.75
CA TYR A 70 3.06 -29.98 14.92
C TYR A 70 3.58 -30.58 13.62
N GLY A 71 2.76 -30.67 12.56
CA GLY A 71 3.14 -31.31 11.30
C GLY A 71 1.99 -31.93 10.52
N ILE A 72 2.36 -32.61 9.43
CA ILE A 72 1.49 -33.53 8.68
C ILE A 72 1.81 -34.95 9.12
N PHE A 73 0.79 -35.75 9.40
CA PHE A 73 0.92 -37.10 9.93
C PHE A 73 0.15 -38.12 9.09
N LYS A 74 0.77 -39.29 8.86
CA LYS A 74 0.10 -40.51 8.39
C LYS A 74 0.08 -41.52 9.55
N GLY A 75 -1.08 -41.67 10.19
CA GLY A 75 -1.15 -42.37 11.48
C GLY A 75 -0.32 -41.63 12.55
N LYS A 76 0.63 -42.32 13.19
CA LYS A 76 1.55 -41.74 14.19
C LYS A 76 2.82 -41.14 13.58
N LYS A 77 3.12 -41.42 12.31
CA LYS A 77 4.35 -40.97 11.66
C LYS A 77 4.19 -39.55 11.12
N GLN A 78 5.03 -38.63 11.58
CA GLN A 78 5.17 -37.30 10.96
C GLN A 78 5.85 -37.45 9.59
N ILE A 79 5.27 -36.82 8.57
CA ILE A 79 5.71 -36.93 7.18
C ILE A 79 6.09 -35.58 6.54
N ALA A 80 5.86 -34.48 7.25
CA ALA A 80 6.33 -33.12 6.97
C ALA A 80 6.10 -32.22 8.20
N GLY A 81 6.84 -31.12 8.32
CA GLY A 81 6.58 -30.09 9.33
C GLY A 81 7.76 -29.17 9.65
N LYS A 82 8.95 -29.45 9.13
CA LYS A 82 10.17 -28.71 9.50
C LYS A 82 10.18 -27.32 8.88
N THR A 83 9.74 -27.17 7.63
CA THR A 83 9.61 -25.87 6.94
C THR A 83 8.21 -25.70 6.34
N GLU A 84 7.78 -24.46 6.13
CA GLU A 84 6.46 -24.20 5.53
C GLU A 84 6.39 -24.75 4.10
N GLU A 85 7.45 -24.61 3.32
CA GLU A 85 7.54 -25.14 1.94
C GLU A 85 7.38 -26.66 1.92
N GLU A 86 7.94 -27.37 2.90
CA GLU A 86 7.75 -28.81 3.05
C GLU A 86 6.27 -29.15 3.28
N VAL A 87 5.58 -28.40 4.13
CA VAL A 87 4.14 -28.57 4.42
C VAL A 87 3.32 -28.38 3.14
N TYR A 88 3.48 -27.25 2.44
CA TYR A 88 2.75 -26.99 1.19
C TYR A 88 3.06 -28.03 0.11
N LYS A 89 4.35 -28.35 -0.11
CA LYS A 89 4.78 -29.36 -1.08
C LYS A 89 4.16 -30.72 -0.78
N LYS A 90 4.09 -31.11 0.50
CA LYS A 90 3.49 -32.38 0.90
C LYS A 90 2.00 -32.44 0.57
N LEU A 91 1.28 -31.33 0.75
CA LEU A 91 -0.13 -31.20 0.38
C LEU A 91 -0.35 -31.14 -1.15
N GLY A 92 0.71 -31.02 -1.94
CA GLY A 92 0.65 -30.90 -3.40
C GLY A 92 0.36 -29.47 -3.85
N LEU A 93 0.89 -28.49 -3.12
CA LEU A 93 0.72 -27.06 -3.37
C LEU A 93 2.07 -26.40 -3.57
N ASN A 94 2.13 -25.41 -4.46
CA ASN A 94 3.21 -24.43 -4.44
C ASN A 94 3.14 -23.62 -3.14
N TYR A 95 4.28 -23.09 -2.68
CA TYR A 95 4.33 -22.23 -1.50
C TYR A 95 3.46 -20.99 -1.69
N ILE A 96 2.62 -20.70 -0.68
CA ILE A 96 1.68 -19.57 -0.69
C ILE A 96 2.20 -18.51 0.29
N GLU A 97 2.44 -17.31 -0.23
CA GLU A 97 2.88 -16.16 0.56
C GLU A 97 1.85 -15.83 1.65
N PRO A 98 2.28 -15.48 2.88
CA PRO A 98 1.39 -15.14 3.99
C PRO A 98 0.28 -14.15 3.63
N GLU A 99 0.60 -13.14 2.82
CA GLU A 99 -0.33 -12.08 2.44
C GLU A 99 -1.53 -12.59 1.60
N MET A 100 -1.42 -13.78 1.00
CA MET A 100 -2.49 -14.37 0.18
C MET A 100 -3.42 -15.31 0.97
N ARG A 101 -3.08 -15.68 2.22
CA ARG A 101 -3.68 -16.80 2.96
C ARG A 101 -5.05 -16.47 3.57
N GLU A 102 -5.97 -16.00 2.75
CA GLU A 102 -7.31 -15.55 3.15
C GLU A 102 -8.43 -16.43 2.58
N ASN A 103 -8.11 -17.57 1.95
CA ASN A 103 -9.06 -18.48 1.30
C ASN A 103 -9.91 -17.79 0.22
N LEU A 104 -9.27 -16.96 -0.60
CA LEU A 104 -9.87 -16.16 -1.68
C LEU A 104 -9.45 -16.65 -3.08
N GLY A 105 -9.02 -17.91 -3.19
CA GLY A 105 -8.63 -18.55 -4.46
C GLY A 105 -7.16 -18.95 -4.56
N GLU A 106 -6.33 -18.58 -3.58
CA GLU A 106 -4.88 -18.81 -3.55
C GLU A 106 -4.55 -20.30 -3.58
N ILE A 107 -5.36 -21.14 -2.94
CA ILE A 107 -5.16 -22.59 -2.88
C ILE A 107 -5.36 -23.22 -4.27
N GLN A 108 -6.40 -22.81 -5.00
CA GLN A 108 -6.67 -23.31 -6.34
C GLN A 108 -5.58 -22.87 -7.32
N LEU A 109 -5.06 -21.65 -7.17
CA LEU A 109 -3.92 -21.18 -7.95
C LEU A 109 -2.64 -21.97 -7.62
N ALA A 110 -2.40 -22.24 -6.33
CA ALA A 110 -1.25 -23.03 -5.88
C ALA A 110 -1.27 -24.47 -6.40
N GLN A 111 -2.45 -25.11 -6.48
CA GLN A 111 -2.63 -26.44 -7.08
C GLN A 111 -2.32 -26.45 -8.57
N LYS A 112 -2.70 -25.38 -9.29
CA LYS A 112 -2.49 -25.24 -10.74
C LYS A 112 -1.09 -24.73 -11.10
N GLY A 113 -0.28 -24.34 -10.11
CA GLY A 113 1.03 -23.72 -10.34
C GLY A 113 0.97 -22.29 -10.88
N ASN A 114 -0.15 -21.59 -10.68
CA ASN A 114 -0.45 -20.28 -11.29
C ASN A 114 -0.51 -19.13 -10.26
N LEU A 115 0.22 -19.23 -9.15
CA LEU A 115 0.32 -18.12 -8.18
C LEU A 115 1.02 -16.92 -8.82
N PRO A 116 0.51 -15.68 -8.61
CA PRO A 116 1.21 -14.49 -9.07
C PRO A 116 2.51 -14.29 -8.29
N LYS A 117 3.54 -13.77 -8.95
CA LYS A 117 4.73 -13.26 -8.26
C LYS A 117 4.42 -11.86 -7.72
N LEU A 118 4.14 -11.80 -6.43
CA LEU A 118 3.82 -10.55 -5.74
C LEU A 118 4.97 -9.53 -5.84
N ILE A 119 4.63 -8.24 -5.76
CA ILE A 119 5.62 -7.17 -5.60
C ILE A 119 6.49 -7.43 -4.36
N GLY A 120 7.81 -7.21 -4.47
CA GLY A 120 8.74 -7.33 -3.36
C GLY A 120 8.87 -6.03 -2.55
N TYR A 121 9.26 -6.15 -1.28
CA TYR A 121 9.41 -5.01 -0.37
C TYR A 121 10.47 -3.96 -0.80
N ASN A 122 11.39 -4.33 -1.69
CA ASN A 122 12.42 -3.44 -2.23
C ASN A 122 12.17 -3.04 -3.70
N ASP A 123 10.96 -3.25 -4.23
CA ASP A 123 10.67 -3.00 -5.65
C ASP A 123 10.33 -1.55 -5.99
N LEU A 124 9.92 -0.74 -5.00
CA LEU A 124 9.57 0.66 -5.23
C LEU A 124 10.80 1.49 -5.62
N LYS A 125 10.56 2.40 -6.58
CA LYS A 125 11.55 3.30 -7.15
C LYS A 125 11.29 4.76 -6.84
N GLY A 126 10.09 5.10 -6.36
CA GLY A 126 9.81 6.42 -5.85
C GLY A 126 8.57 6.46 -5.01
N ASP A 127 8.37 7.61 -4.38
CA ASP A 127 7.22 7.95 -3.56
C ASP A 127 6.42 9.05 -4.29
N LEU A 128 5.12 8.85 -4.45
CA LEU A 128 4.28 9.68 -5.33
C LEU A 128 3.36 10.66 -4.59
N GLN A 129 3.38 10.66 -3.26
CA GLN A 129 2.64 11.63 -2.45
C GLN A 129 3.45 12.04 -1.22
N ILE A 130 3.98 13.27 -1.25
CA ILE A 130 4.80 13.85 -0.19
C ILE A 130 4.40 15.31 0.02
N GLN A 131 4.12 15.68 1.27
CA GLN A 131 3.84 17.05 1.70
C GLN A 131 5.10 17.71 2.25
N THR A 132 5.20 19.05 2.12
CA THR A 132 6.37 19.80 2.60
C THR A 132 5.96 21.04 3.39
N ASP A 133 6.95 21.74 3.92
CA ASP A 133 6.80 23.03 4.61
C ASP A 133 6.23 24.16 3.73
N TRP A 134 5.97 23.88 2.45
CA TRP A 134 5.16 24.75 1.60
C TRP A 134 3.69 24.73 1.99
N THR A 135 3.17 23.64 2.56
CA THR A 135 1.80 23.56 3.09
C THR A 135 1.79 23.07 4.53
N ASP A 136 1.47 21.80 4.78
CA ASP A 136 1.32 21.20 6.11
C ASP A 136 2.33 20.10 6.45
N GLY A 137 3.35 19.92 5.61
CA GLY A 137 4.52 19.11 5.95
C GLY A 137 5.47 19.84 6.92
N ALA A 138 6.24 19.06 7.66
CA ALA A 138 7.21 19.57 8.65
C ALA A 138 8.60 19.85 8.07
N ASN A 139 8.88 19.35 6.87
CA ASN A 139 10.21 19.35 6.28
C ASN A 139 10.24 20.04 4.92
N SER A 140 11.41 20.61 4.58
CA SER A 140 11.62 21.21 3.27
C SER A 140 11.71 20.15 2.17
N ILE A 141 11.48 20.57 0.92
CA ILE A 141 11.65 19.72 -0.27
C ILE A 141 13.05 19.07 -0.31
N GLU A 142 14.10 19.81 0.10
CA GLU A 142 15.47 19.31 0.09
C GLU A 142 15.67 18.21 1.14
N GLU A 143 15.15 18.38 2.36
CA GLU A 143 15.23 17.37 3.42
C GLU A 143 14.49 16.08 3.03
N MET A 144 13.30 16.20 2.46
CA MET A 144 12.53 15.04 1.96
C MET A 144 13.28 14.30 0.85
N ALA A 145 13.88 15.04 -0.09
CA ALA A 145 14.67 14.46 -1.17
C ALA A 145 15.93 13.75 -0.66
N GLU A 146 16.62 14.30 0.34
CA GLU A 146 17.79 13.65 0.93
C GLU A 146 17.43 12.37 1.68
N GLU A 147 16.33 12.34 2.42
CA GLU A 147 15.89 11.12 3.09
C GLU A 147 15.48 10.03 2.10
N ALA A 148 14.71 10.38 1.06
CA ALA A 148 14.33 9.46 -0.01
C ALA A 148 15.55 8.84 -0.72
N LYS A 149 16.62 9.61 -0.94
CA LYS A 149 17.89 9.09 -1.48
C LYS A 149 18.55 8.06 -0.56
N LYS A 150 18.53 8.27 0.76
CA LYS A 150 19.10 7.30 1.73
C LYS A 150 18.35 5.97 1.68
N LEU A 151 17.05 6.00 1.39
CA LEU A 151 16.21 4.82 1.20
C LEU A 151 16.39 4.16 -0.18
N GLY A 152 17.24 4.72 -1.04
CA GLY A 152 17.52 4.15 -2.36
C GLY A 152 16.44 4.43 -3.42
N LEU A 153 15.52 5.36 -3.14
CA LEU A 153 14.55 5.82 -4.13
C LEU A 153 15.25 6.61 -5.26
N GLU A 154 14.69 6.50 -6.46
CA GLU A 154 15.15 7.18 -7.67
C GLU A 154 14.43 8.52 -7.87
N TYR A 155 13.22 8.67 -7.32
CA TYR A 155 12.43 9.89 -7.42
C TYR A 155 11.43 10.04 -6.28
N ILE A 156 10.98 11.28 -6.07
CA ILE A 156 9.80 11.60 -5.25
C ILE A 156 8.92 12.61 -5.98
N ALA A 157 7.62 12.61 -5.73
CA ALA A 157 6.71 13.68 -6.12
C ALA A 157 6.35 14.54 -4.91
N ILE A 158 6.55 15.84 -5.04
CA ILE A 158 6.06 16.80 -4.06
C ILE A 158 4.63 17.16 -4.44
N THR A 159 3.68 16.90 -3.56
CA THR A 159 2.25 16.96 -3.85
C THR A 159 1.51 17.83 -2.83
N ASP A 160 2.13 18.92 -2.40
CA ASP A 160 1.55 19.87 -1.46
C ASP A 160 0.09 20.25 -1.80
N HIS A 161 -0.72 20.37 -0.76
CA HIS A 161 -2.15 20.65 -0.88
C HIS A 161 -2.49 21.96 -1.61
N THR A 162 -3.63 21.97 -2.30
CA THR A 162 -4.14 23.16 -2.99
C THR A 162 -5.17 23.96 -2.16
N LYS A 163 -5.55 25.13 -2.71
CA LYS A 163 -6.29 26.25 -2.10
C LYS A 163 -7.47 25.91 -1.17
N SER A 164 -8.24 24.86 -1.44
CA SER A 164 -9.52 24.63 -0.72
C SER A 164 -9.38 24.14 0.72
N LEU A 165 -8.17 23.77 1.16
CA LEU A 165 -7.86 23.45 2.55
C LEU A 165 -7.37 24.69 3.30
N ALA A 166 -8.31 25.54 3.76
CA ALA A 166 -7.98 26.80 4.44
C ALA A 166 -7.10 26.63 5.71
N MET A 167 -7.05 25.42 6.29
CA MET A 167 -6.26 25.12 7.49
C MET A 167 -4.80 24.74 7.20
N THR A 168 -4.44 24.37 5.96
CA THR A 168 -3.10 23.86 5.61
C THR A 168 -2.21 24.89 4.90
N GLY A 169 -2.69 26.13 4.75
CA GLY A 169 -1.98 27.13 3.96
C GLY A 169 -1.88 26.75 2.47
N GLY A 170 -2.88 26.03 1.94
CA GLY A 170 -2.90 25.44 0.60
C GLY A 170 -2.45 26.37 -0.54
N SER A 171 -1.86 25.77 -1.56
CA SER A 171 -1.27 26.48 -2.70
C SER A 171 -2.31 26.91 -3.72
N ASP A 172 -2.37 28.20 -4.00
CA ASP A 172 -3.01 28.74 -5.21
C ASP A 172 -2.10 28.57 -6.43
N GLU A 173 -2.60 28.93 -7.61
CA GLU A 173 -1.87 28.85 -8.88
C GLU A 173 -0.50 29.55 -8.82
N LYS A 174 -0.46 30.73 -8.20
CA LYS A 174 0.77 31.53 -8.08
C LYS A 174 1.78 30.87 -7.15
N LYS A 175 1.34 30.27 -6.05
CA LYS A 175 2.19 29.55 -5.11
C LYS A 175 2.70 28.25 -5.72
N LEU A 176 1.87 27.48 -6.44
CA LEU A 176 2.29 26.29 -7.18
C LEU A 176 3.37 26.61 -8.21
N LEU A 177 3.19 27.67 -9.02
CA LEU A 177 4.21 28.08 -10.01
C LEU A 177 5.55 28.46 -9.34
N ARG A 178 5.53 29.06 -8.15
CA ARG A 178 6.75 29.34 -7.38
C ARG A 178 7.39 28.06 -6.85
N GLN A 179 6.59 27.09 -6.39
CA GLN A 179 7.09 25.81 -5.91
C GLN A 179 7.73 25.01 -7.05
N MET A 180 7.10 24.95 -8.22
CA MET A 180 7.67 24.35 -9.43
C MET A 180 9.05 24.93 -9.76
N ALA A 181 9.18 26.26 -9.72
CA ALA A 181 10.46 26.93 -9.96
C ALA A 181 11.51 26.62 -8.87
N ALA A 182 11.09 26.41 -7.62
CA ALA A 182 11.99 25.97 -6.54
C ALA A 182 12.46 24.53 -6.78
N ILE A 183 11.56 23.63 -7.18
CA ILE A 183 11.87 22.24 -7.55
C ILE A 183 12.84 22.20 -8.75
N ASP A 184 12.64 23.02 -9.77
CA ASP A 184 13.53 23.10 -10.94
C ASP A 184 14.97 23.53 -10.53
N LYS A 185 15.10 24.46 -9.57
CA LYS A 185 16.40 24.86 -9.00
C LYS A 185 17.05 23.71 -8.23
N LEU A 186 16.29 22.99 -7.40
CA LEU A 186 16.79 21.84 -6.66
C LEU A 186 17.22 20.70 -7.58
N ASN A 187 16.42 20.38 -8.60
CA ASN A 187 16.78 19.39 -9.62
C ASN A 187 18.05 19.78 -10.37
N SER A 188 18.27 21.07 -10.65
CA SER A 188 19.53 21.56 -11.24
C SER A 188 20.73 21.33 -10.32
N LYS A 189 20.58 21.59 -9.00
CA LYS A 189 21.59 21.30 -7.97
C LYS A 189 21.91 19.79 -7.90
N ILE A 190 20.90 18.95 -7.87
CA ILE A 190 21.02 17.49 -7.83
C ILE A 190 21.76 16.96 -9.07
N LYS A 191 21.43 17.50 -10.26
CA LYS A 191 22.12 17.16 -11.51
C LYS A 191 23.60 17.57 -11.47
N ASN A 192 23.92 18.73 -10.92
CA ASN A 192 25.31 19.19 -10.77
C ASN A 192 26.12 18.30 -9.82
N GLN A 193 25.47 17.67 -8.83
CA GLN A 193 26.06 16.64 -7.96
C GLN A 193 26.20 15.27 -8.64
N LYS A 194 25.90 15.15 -9.94
CA LYS A 194 25.91 13.90 -10.72
C LYS A 194 24.97 12.81 -10.17
N SER A 195 23.97 13.20 -9.37
CA SER A 195 22.92 12.29 -8.91
C SER A 195 21.84 12.12 -9.99
N LYS A 196 21.32 10.90 -10.12
CA LYS A 196 20.18 10.59 -11.01
C LYS A 196 18.82 10.80 -10.34
N PHE A 197 18.82 11.15 -9.06
CA PHE A 197 17.60 11.39 -8.29
C PHE A 197 16.77 12.52 -8.90
N ARG A 198 15.45 12.44 -8.78
CA ARG A 198 14.54 13.44 -9.32
C ARG A 198 13.44 13.82 -8.36
N ILE A 199 13.19 15.11 -8.25
CA ILE A 199 12.01 15.66 -7.58
C ILE A 199 11.00 16.01 -8.67
N LEU A 200 9.80 15.44 -8.62
CA LEU A 200 8.70 15.70 -9.53
C LEU A 200 7.83 16.83 -9.00
N LYS A 201 7.38 17.69 -9.91
CA LYS A 201 6.45 18.78 -9.63
C LYS A 201 5.04 18.21 -9.62
N GLY A 202 4.48 17.99 -8.43
CA GLY A 202 3.11 17.50 -8.28
C GLY A 202 2.23 18.46 -7.49
N ALA A 203 0.98 18.05 -7.31
CA ALA A 203 0.03 18.68 -6.40
C ALA A 203 -1.03 17.66 -6.00
N GLU A 204 -1.51 17.76 -4.77
CA GLU A 204 -2.74 17.11 -4.32
C GLU A 204 -3.91 18.08 -4.48
N VAL A 205 -4.61 17.93 -5.60
CA VAL A 205 -5.66 18.85 -6.04
C VAL A 205 -7.00 18.46 -5.41
N ASN A 206 -7.72 19.45 -4.87
CA ASN A 206 -9.03 19.16 -4.29
C ASN A 206 -10.08 18.92 -5.37
N ILE A 207 -10.85 17.85 -5.19
CA ILE A 207 -12.08 17.61 -5.94
C ILE A 207 -13.21 18.38 -5.26
N LEU A 208 -13.73 19.42 -5.92
CA LEU A 208 -14.85 20.22 -5.42
C LEU A 208 -16.16 19.43 -5.43
N LYS A 209 -17.22 19.94 -4.76
CA LYS A 209 -18.51 19.24 -4.60
C LYS A 209 -19.12 18.79 -5.93
N ASN A 210 -18.98 19.59 -6.98
CA ASN A 210 -19.50 19.31 -8.32
C ASN A 210 -18.57 18.42 -9.17
N GLY A 211 -17.41 18.01 -8.65
CA GLY A 211 -16.39 17.21 -9.32
C GLY A 211 -15.41 18.00 -10.20
N SER A 212 -15.46 19.34 -10.22
CA SER A 212 -14.38 20.16 -10.78
C SER A 212 -13.20 20.23 -9.82
N LEU A 213 -12.04 20.66 -10.31
CA LEU A 213 -10.82 20.84 -9.54
C LEU A 213 -10.71 22.28 -9.02
N ASP A 214 -9.89 22.50 -7.98
CA ASP A 214 -9.70 23.81 -7.37
C ASP A 214 -8.49 24.60 -7.90
N ILE A 215 -7.84 24.09 -8.95
CA ILE A 215 -6.75 24.71 -9.71
C ILE A 215 -7.10 24.69 -11.20
N ALA A 216 -6.75 25.76 -11.91
CA ALA A 216 -6.98 25.89 -13.35
C ALA A 216 -6.16 24.90 -14.19
N ASP A 217 -6.78 24.38 -15.26
CA ASP A 217 -6.19 23.34 -16.13
C ASP A 217 -4.85 23.76 -16.77
N ASP A 218 -4.66 25.05 -17.07
CA ASP A 218 -3.42 25.57 -17.66
C ASP A 218 -2.23 25.55 -16.68
N VAL A 219 -2.50 25.53 -15.38
CA VAL A 219 -1.51 25.34 -14.32
C VAL A 219 -1.29 23.85 -14.07
N LEU A 220 -2.36 23.05 -14.06
CA LEU A 220 -2.26 21.59 -13.91
C LEU A 220 -1.42 20.96 -15.02
N ALA A 221 -1.59 21.41 -16.27
CA ALA A 221 -0.82 20.92 -17.42
C ALA A 221 0.70 21.18 -17.34
N LYS A 222 1.17 21.97 -16.37
CA LYS A 222 2.60 22.25 -16.14
C LYS A 222 3.23 21.35 -15.07
N LEU A 223 2.41 20.61 -14.31
CA LEU A 223 2.89 19.63 -13.34
C LEU A 223 3.42 18.39 -14.06
N ASP A 224 4.37 17.70 -13.43
CA ASP A 224 4.86 16.40 -13.90
C ASP A 224 3.88 15.27 -13.54
N VAL A 225 3.13 15.40 -12.44
CA VAL A 225 2.13 14.43 -11.94
C VAL A 225 0.99 15.19 -11.25
N VAL A 226 -0.26 14.86 -11.53
CA VAL A 226 -1.41 15.44 -10.79
C VAL A 226 -2.17 14.36 -10.03
N GLY A 227 -2.17 14.48 -8.70
CA GLY A 227 -3.07 13.73 -7.84
C GLY A 227 -4.32 14.53 -7.51
N ALA A 228 -5.46 13.86 -7.37
CA ALA A 228 -6.70 14.49 -6.93
C ALA A 228 -7.32 13.71 -5.77
N ALA A 229 -7.89 14.43 -4.81
CA ALA A 229 -8.50 13.82 -3.61
C ALA A 229 -9.76 14.55 -3.16
N VAL A 230 -10.61 13.82 -2.41
CA VAL A 230 -11.77 14.39 -1.72
C VAL A 230 -11.39 14.74 -0.29
N HIS A 231 -11.50 16.03 0.06
CA HIS A 231 -11.27 16.53 1.42
C HIS A 231 -12.50 17.16 2.09
N SER A 232 -13.65 17.11 1.41
CA SER A 232 -14.87 17.77 1.87
C SER A 232 -16.12 17.05 1.37
N HIS A 233 -17.25 17.33 2.01
CA HIS A 233 -18.54 16.73 1.67
C HIS A 233 -18.51 15.19 1.67
N PHE A 234 -17.95 14.59 2.74
CA PHE A 234 -17.83 13.13 2.89
C PHE A 234 -19.17 12.40 2.99
N ASN A 235 -20.26 13.11 3.31
CA ASN A 235 -21.59 12.55 3.54
C ASN A 235 -22.53 12.70 2.33
N LEU A 236 -22.00 12.92 1.12
CA LEU A 236 -22.84 12.92 -0.09
C LEU A 236 -23.45 11.53 -0.32
N PRO A 237 -24.65 11.43 -0.92
CA PRO A 237 -25.21 10.15 -1.34
C PRO A 237 -24.24 9.38 -2.24
N ARG A 238 -24.19 8.05 -2.11
CA ARG A 238 -23.31 7.15 -2.90
C ARG A 238 -23.20 7.52 -4.37
N THR A 239 -24.33 7.74 -5.02
CA THR A 239 -24.40 8.03 -6.46
C THR A 239 -23.83 9.41 -6.81
N GLU A 240 -24.01 10.41 -5.94
CA GLU A 240 -23.46 11.75 -6.12
C GLU A 240 -21.95 11.76 -5.88
N GLN A 241 -21.48 11.12 -4.81
CA GLN A 241 -20.04 11.03 -4.50
C GLN A 241 -19.29 10.26 -5.59
N THR A 242 -19.86 9.16 -6.09
CA THR A 242 -19.29 8.40 -7.21
C THR A 242 -19.18 9.27 -8.46
N LYS A 243 -20.26 9.98 -8.85
CA LYS A 243 -20.24 10.88 -10.03
C LYS A 243 -19.25 12.03 -9.88
N ARG A 244 -19.13 12.59 -8.68
CA ARG A 244 -18.17 13.66 -8.35
C ARG A 244 -16.74 13.20 -8.61
N ILE A 245 -16.37 12.03 -8.10
CA ILE A 245 -15.02 11.46 -8.27
C ILE A 245 -14.77 11.12 -9.75
N ILE A 246 -15.72 10.45 -10.42
CA ILE A 246 -15.59 10.10 -11.84
C ILE A 246 -15.38 11.34 -12.71
N ARG A 247 -16.10 12.43 -12.45
CA ARG A 247 -15.93 13.68 -13.19
C ARG A 247 -14.50 14.24 -13.06
N ALA A 248 -13.89 14.15 -11.88
CA ALA A 248 -12.51 14.55 -11.68
C ALA A 248 -11.54 13.64 -12.45
N MET A 249 -11.79 12.33 -12.45
CA MET A 249 -10.99 11.35 -13.20
C MET A 249 -11.08 11.54 -14.72
N GLU A 250 -12.14 12.17 -15.22
CA GLU A 250 -12.31 12.52 -16.64
C GLU A 250 -11.51 13.77 -17.06
N ASN A 251 -10.99 14.54 -16.10
CA ASN A 251 -10.07 15.64 -16.42
C ASN A 251 -8.78 15.06 -17.05
N PRO A 252 -8.29 15.63 -18.17
CA PRO A 252 -7.12 15.11 -18.87
C PRO A 252 -5.82 15.23 -18.07
N ASN A 253 -5.78 16.11 -17.06
CA ASN A 253 -4.60 16.32 -16.24
C ASN A 253 -4.53 15.38 -15.03
N VAL A 254 -5.64 14.81 -14.54
CA VAL A 254 -5.65 14.01 -13.30
C VAL A 254 -5.09 12.60 -13.54
N ASP A 255 -3.88 12.36 -13.07
CA ASP A 255 -3.19 11.08 -13.24
C ASP A 255 -3.57 10.06 -12.16
N ILE A 256 -3.64 10.49 -10.90
CA ILE A 256 -3.83 9.61 -9.74
C ILE A 256 -5.02 10.08 -8.91
N LEU A 257 -5.87 9.14 -8.48
CA LEU A 257 -6.87 9.38 -7.43
C LEU A 257 -6.25 9.00 -6.09
N PHE A 258 -5.90 10.01 -5.29
CA PHE A 258 -5.33 9.86 -3.95
C PHE A 258 -6.41 9.46 -2.93
N HIS A 259 -6.02 8.60 -1.99
CA HIS A 259 -6.76 7.96 -0.89
C HIS A 259 -8.25 7.85 -1.22
N PRO A 260 -8.61 6.93 -2.14
CA PRO A 260 -9.88 6.95 -2.87
C PRO A 260 -11.15 6.85 -2.03
N THR A 261 -11.04 6.45 -0.76
CA THR A 261 -12.18 6.31 0.15
C THR A 261 -12.17 7.35 1.26
N GLY A 262 -11.06 8.09 1.43
CA GLY A 262 -10.83 9.12 2.45
C GLY A 262 -11.00 8.63 3.88
N ARG A 263 -10.89 7.32 4.11
CA ARG A 263 -11.00 6.72 5.44
C ARG A 263 -9.84 7.17 6.32
N ILE A 264 -10.09 7.18 7.63
CA ILE A 264 -9.06 7.27 8.67
C ILE A 264 -9.39 6.18 9.69
N ILE A 265 -8.52 5.17 9.79
CA ILE A 265 -8.68 4.00 10.65
C ILE A 265 -8.98 4.46 12.09
N GLN A 266 -10.04 3.89 12.68
CA GLN A 266 -10.58 4.22 14.00
C GLN A 266 -11.07 5.67 14.21
N ARG A 267 -11.09 6.54 13.18
CA ARG A 267 -11.54 7.93 13.32
C ARG A 267 -12.64 8.34 12.34
N ARG A 268 -12.51 7.97 11.07
CA ARG A 268 -13.46 8.32 10.01
C ARG A 268 -13.67 7.12 9.08
N ALA A 269 -14.92 6.66 8.97
CA ALA A 269 -15.27 5.64 8.00
C ALA A 269 -15.03 6.14 6.56
N ALA A 270 -14.84 5.22 5.62
CA ALA A 270 -14.86 5.54 4.20
C ALA A 270 -16.16 6.27 3.84
N TYR A 271 -16.08 7.29 2.98
CA TYR A 271 -17.30 7.90 2.43
C TYR A 271 -18.01 6.91 1.49
N ASP A 272 -19.33 7.01 1.40
CA ASP A 272 -20.13 6.08 0.62
C ASP A 272 -19.92 6.34 -0.89
N LEU A 273 -19.37 5.35 -1.58
CA LEU A 273 -19.07 5.40 -3.02
C LEU A 273 -19.21 4.00 -3.64
N ASP A 274 -19.43 3.96 -4.95
CA ASP A 274 -19.44 2.71 -5.71
C ASP A 274 -18.03 2.39 -6.24
N ILE A 275 -17.32 1.52 -5.54
CA ILE A 275 -15.91 1.27 -5.88
C ILE A 275 -15.76 0.54 -7.22
N ASP A 276 -16.74 -0.27 -7.60
CA ASP A 276 -16.69 -0.98 -8.88
C ASP A 276 -16.85 0.00 -10.05
N GLU A 277 -17.68 1.04 -9.89
CA GLU A 277 -17.77 2.13 -10.87
C GLU A 277 -16.51 3.01 -10.89
N ILE A 278 -15.87 3.27 -9.75
CA ILE A 278 -14.57 3.97 -9.72
C ILE A 278 -13.49 3.17 -10.46
N ILE A 279 -13.38 1.87 -10.23
CA ILE A 279 -12.39 1.01 -10.91
C ILE A 279 -12.66 0.96 -12.43
N LYS A 280 -13.93 0.87 -12.85
CA LYS A 280 -14.29 0.95 -14.28
C LYS A 280 -13.92 2.30 -14.89
N ALA A 281 -14.17 3.40 -14.18
CA ALA A 281 -13.79 4.73 -14.63
C ALA A 281 -12.27 4.86 -14.73
N ALA A 282 -11.51 4.38 -13.75
CA ALA A 282 -10.04 4.37 -13.75
C ALA A 282 -9.49 3.66 -14.99
N LYS A 283 -10.04 2.49 -15.32
CA LYS A 283 -9.69 1.76 -16.55
C LYS A 283 -10.00 2.55 -17.82
N ARG A 284 -11.15 3.23 -17.87
CA ARG A 284 -11.59 4.03 -19.03
C ARG A 284 -10.73 5.27 -19.25
N THR A 285 -10.41 5.98 -18.18
CA THR A 285 -9.70 7.27 -18.23
C THR A 285 -8.19 7.11 -18.20
N GLY A 286 -7.69 5.94 -17.79
CA GLY A 286 -6.27 5.74 -17.51
C GLY A 286 -5.83 6.33 -16.16
N THR A 287 -6.77 6.77 -15.31
CA THR A 287 -6.46 7.24 -13.96
C THR A 287 -5.96 6.08 -13.11
N ILE A 288 -4.85 6.28 -12.41
CA ILE A 288 -4.27 5.35 -11.44
C ILE A 288 -4.99 5.50 -10.11
N LEU A 289 -5.16 4.40 -9.38
CA LEU A 289 -5.68 4.43 -8.01
C LEU A 289 -4.56 4.30 -6.98
N GLU A 290 -4.63 5.07 -5.91
CA GLU A 290 -3.62 5.06 -4.84
C GLU A 290 -3.79 3.90 -3.85
N ILE A 291 -2.64 3.46 -3.33
CA ILE A 291 -2.48 2.68 -2.11
C ILE A 291 -1.61 3.52 -1.16
N ASP A 292 -2.27 4.42 -0.45
CA ASP A 292 -1.69 5.29 0.56
C ASP A 292 -1.22 4.43 1.73
N ALA A 293 0.10 4.42 1.96
CA ALA A 293 0.73 3.59 2.97
C ALA A 293 0.70 4.21 4.37
N TYR A 294 0.16 5.43 4.53
CA TYR A 294 0.10 6.06 5.83
C TYR A 294 -0.69 5.19 6.81
N PRO A 295 -0.16 4.87 8.02
CA PRO A 295 -0.73 3.84 8.89
C PRO A 295 -2.18 4.09 9.32
N ASP A 296 -2.55 5.36 9.46
CA ASP A 296 -3.93 5.75 9.80
C ASP A 296 -4.88 5.67 8.60
N ARG A 297 -4.38 5.50 7.36
CA ARG A 297 -5.19 5.42 6.14
C ARG A 297 -5.21 4.01 5.58
N LEU A 298 -4.05 3.48 5.15
CA LEU A 298 -3.92 2.24 4.38
C LEU A 298 -4.93 2.18 3.22
N ASP A 299 -5.12 3.30 2.51
CA ASP A 299 -6.21 3.50 1.55
C ASP A 299 -5.66 3.49 0.11
N ILE A 300 -5.91 2.49 -0.71
CA ILE A 300 -7.12 1.67 -0.70
C ILE A 300 -7.01 0.31 0.02
N LYS A 301 -8.16 -0.22 0.47
CA LYS A 301 -8.24 -1.58 1.02
C LYS A 301 -7.73 -2.63 0.03
N ASP A 302 -7.03 -3.63 0.55
CA ASP A 302 -6.52 -4.82 -0.15
C ASP A 302 -7.57 -5.54 -1.01
N GLU A 303 -8.81 -5.65 -0.54
CA GLU A 303 -9.92 -6.21 -1.33
C GLU A 303 -10.19 -5.41 -2.63
N TYR A 304 -10.01 -4.09 -2.60
CA TYR A 304 -10.16 -3.24 -3.78
C TYR A 304 -8.89 -3.22 -4.64
N VAL A 305 -7.71 -3.35 -4.03
CA VAL A 305 -6.46 -3.63 -4.77
C VAL A 305 -6.63 -4.89 -5.62
N LYS A 306 -7.15 -5.98 -5.05
CA LYS A 306 -7.40 -7.22 -5.79
C LYS A 306 -8.32 -7.02 -6.99
N LYS A 307 -9.43 -6.30 -6.80
CA LYS A 307 -10.34 -5.93 -7.90
C LYS A 307 -9.63 -5.11 -8.99
N CYS A 308 -8.74 -4.19 -8.62
CA CYS A 308 -7.96 -3.40 -9.58
C CYS A 308 -7.04 -4.31 -10.41
N VAL A 309 -6.31 -5.21 -9.75
CA VAL A 309 -5.41 -6.19 -10.40
C VAL A 309 -6.18 -7.08 -11.38
N GLU A 310 -7.33 -7.61 -10.97
CA GLU A 310 -8.20 -8.45 -11.80
C GLU A 310 -8.74 -7.71 -13.03
N GLN A 311 -9.03 -6.41 -12.89
CA GLN A 311 -9.52 -5.56 -13.99
C GLN A 311 -8.41 -4.94 -14.84
N GLY A 312 -7.14 -5.07 -14.43
CA GLY A 312 -5.97 -4.50 -15.10
C GLY A 312 -5.81 -2.99 -14.89
N VAL A 313 -6.38 -2.43 -13.83
CA VAL A 313 -6.18 -1.03 -13.42
C VAL A 313 -4.82 -0.88 -12.73
N LYS A 314 -4.10 0.19 -13.05
CA LYS A 314 -2.80 0.49 -12.46
C LYS A 314 -2.95 1.17 -11.10
N LEU A 315 -1.99 0.90 -10.23
CA LEU A 315 -1.95 1.38 -8.86
C LEU A 315 -0.66 2.16 -8.59
N ALA A 316 -0.71 3.10 -7.65
CA ALA A 316 0.44 3.79 -7.08
C ALA A 316 0.56 3.44 -5.59
N ILE A 317 1.78 3.35 -5.07
CA ILE A 317 2.03 3.23 -3.63
C ILE A 317 2.84 4.45 -3.19
N ASP A 318 2.44 5.11 -2.12
CA ASP A 318 3.11 6.29 -1.58
C ASP A 318 2.93 6.31 -0.07
N SER A 319 3.59 7.25 0.60
CA SER A 319 3.59 7.32 2.07
C SER A 319 2.67 8.38 2.66
N ASP A 320 2.08 9.25 1.84
CA ASP A 320 1.46 10.54 2.26
C ASP A 320 2.36 11.27 3.29
N ALA A 321 3.67 11.30 3.04
CA ALA A 321 4.64 11.73 4.04
C ALA A 321 4.57 13.24 4.30
N HIS A 322 4.18 13.59 5.52
CA HIS A 322 4.28 14.96 6.07
C HIS A 322 5.59 15.23 6.84
N SER A 323 6.47 14.23 6.95
CA SER A 323 7.80 14.38 7.56
C SER A 323 8.74 13.30 7.04
N VAL A 324 10.05 13.49 7.19
CA VAL A 324 11.07 12.54 6.73
C VAL A 324 10.89 11.13 7.32
N VAL A 325 10.38 11.01 8.55
CA VAL A 325 10.17 9.70 9.18
C VAL A 325 8.99 8.92 8.59
N HIS A 326 8.04 9.61 7.93
CA HIS A 326 6.87 8.97 7.33
C HIS A 326 7.18 8.26 6.02
N ILE A 327 8.27 8.61 5.32
CA ILE A 327 8.69 7.95 4.07
C ILE A 327 8.93 6.44 4.29
N HIS A 328 9.27 6.04 5.52
CA HIS A 328 9.49 4.65 5.91
C HIS A 328 8.18 3.82 5.92
N TYR A 329 7.02 4.46 5.82
CA TYR A 329 5.72 3.77 5.80
C TYR A 329 5.40 3.06 4.49
N LEU A 330 6.16 3.30 3.41
CA LEU A 330 5.99 2.62 2.11
C LEU A 330 5.86 1.09 2.22
N GLU A 331 6.52 0.48 3.22
CA GLU A 331 6.42 -0.96 3.51
C GLU A 331 4.96 -1.41 3.73
N TYR A 332 4.14 -0.60 4.41
CA TYR A 332 2.74 -0.91 4.66
C TYR A 332 1.90 -0.90 3.39
N GLY A 333 2.18 0.00 2.45
CA GLY A 333 1.53 0.05 1.15
C GLY A 333 1.91 -1.17 0.30
N ILE A 334 3.17 -1.62 0.37
CA ILE A 334 3.60 -2.88 -0.27
C ILE A 334 2.87 -4.08 0.36
N ALA A 335 2.79 -4.16 1.69
CA ALA A 335 2.06 -5.22 2.37
C ALA A 335 0.58 -5.27 1.93
N GLN A 336 -0.07 -4.11 1.81
CA GLN A 336 -1.44 -3.97 1.31
C GLN A 336 -1.56 -4.43 -0.15
N ALA A 337 -0.61 -4.03 -1.00
CA ALA A 337 -0.56 -4.43 -2.40
C ALA A 337 -0.40 -5.95 -2.56
N ARG A 338 0.45 -6.57 -1.74
CA ARG A 338 0.68 -8.02 -1.69
C ARG A 338 -0.57 -8.78 -1.28
N ARG A 339 -1.34 -8.27 -0.30
CA ARG A 339 -2.66 -8.83 0.09
C ARG A 339 -3.68 -8.75 -1.05
N GLY A 340 -3.63 -7.68 -1.85
CA GLY A 340 -4.39 -7.55 -3.09
C GLY A 340 -3.82 -8.32 -4.30
N TRP A 341 -2.81 -9.15 -4.10
CA TRP A 341 -2.15 -9.98 -5.11
C TRP A 341 -1.45 -9.19 -6.23
N ALA A 342 -1.11 -7.92 -5.98
CA ALA A 342 -0.46 -7.07 -6.94
C ALA A 342 0.95 -7.58 -7.26
N LYS A 343 1.27 -7.63 -8.55
CA LYS A 343 2.62 -7.88 -9.06
C LYS A 343 3.34 -6.54 -9.24
N LYS A 344 4.66 -6.60 -9.40
CA LYS A 344 5.47 -5.42 -9.78
C LYS A 344 4.93 -4.69 -11.03
N SER A 345 4.33 -5.40 -11.97
CA SER A 345 3.76 -4.82 -13.19
C SER A 345 2.52 -3.95 -12.96
N ASP A 346 1.87 -4.10 -11.81
CA ASP A 346 0.59 -3.47 -11.48
C ASP A 346 0.80 -2.13 -10.76
N ILE A 347 1.98 -1.95 -10.15
CA ILE A 347 2.40 -0.74 -9.43
C ILE A 347 3.27 0.16 -10.30
N ILE A 348 2.84 1.40 -10.56
CA ILE A 348 3.51 2.29 -11.51
C ILE A 348 4.87 2.79 -11.00
N ASN A 349 4.99 3.06 -9.71
CA ASN A 349 6.21 3.58 -9.09
C ASN A 349 7.18 2.48 -8.65
N ALA A 350 6.92 1.23 -9.02
CA ALA A 350 7.92 0.17 -9.03
C ALA A 350 8.77 0.16 -10.32
N LYS A 351 8.47 1.08 -11.25
CA LYS A 351 9.19 1.26 -12.51
C LYS A 351 10.22 2.38 -12.40
N PRO A 352 11.33 2.30 -13.17
CA PRO A 352 12.24 3.43 -13.33
C PRO A 352 11.48 4.67 -13.84
N LEU A 353 11.96 5.86 -13.45
CA LEU A 353 11.30 7.14 -13.71
C LEU A 353 10.75 7.28 -15.15
N LYS A 354 11.58 7.00 -16.16
CA LYS A 354 11.19 7.15 -17.58
C LYS A 354 10.06 6.21 -18.02
N GLU A 355 9.95 5.04 -17.39
CA GLU A 355 8.86 4.11 -17.67
C GLU A 355 7.60 4.48 -16.91
N PHE A 356 7.74 4.95 -15.67
CA PHE A 356 6.64 5.48 -14.86
C PHE A 356 5.95 6.65 -15.57
N LEU A 357 6.71 7.66 -16.02
CA LEU A 357 6.14 8.87 -16.62
C LEU A 357 5.27 8.56 -17.86
N LYS A 358 5.62 7.53 -18.64
CA LYS A 358 4.83 7.10 -19.83
C LYS A 358 3.44 6.55 -19.49
N LEU A 359 3.16 6.24 -18.23
CA LEU A 359 1.88 5.73 -17.77
C LEU A 359 0.92 6.85 -17.35
N LEU A 360 1.41 8.07 -17.21
CA LEU A 360 0.61 9.26 -16.92
C LEU A 360 -0.17 9.68 -18.17
N LYS A 361 -1.26 10.43 -17.99
CA LYS A 361 -2.10 10.89 -19.10
C LYS A 361 -1.36 11.89 -19.97
N ASN A 362 -0.61 12.79 -19.34
CA ASN A 362 0.19 13.84 -19.98
C ASN A 362 1.67 13.71 -19.57
N PRO A 363 2.41 12.74 -20.12
CA PRO A 363 3.80 12.51 -19.75
C PRO A 363 4.66 13.76 -20.01
N PRO A 364 5.48 14.22 -19.04
CA PRO A 364 6.40 15.33 -19.26
C PRO A 364 7.51 14.94 -20.25
N ALA A 365 7.99 15.92 -21.02
CA ALA A 365 8.77 15.68 -22.24
C ALA A 365 10.29 15.49 -22.06
N TRP A 366 10.82 15.33 -20.84
CA TRP A 366 12.27 15.47 -20.56
C TRP A 366 13.03 14.17 -20.21
#